data_AF-A0A960SUF1-F1
#
_entry.id   AF-A0A960SUF1-F1
#
_cell.length_a   1.000
_cell.length_b   1.000
_cell.length_c   1.000
_cell.angle_alpha   90.00
_cell.angle_beta   90.00
_cell.angle_gamma   90.00
#
_symmetry.space_group_name_H-M   'P 1'
#
loop_
_entity.id
_entity.type
_entity.pdbx_description
1 polymer ?
#
loop_
_entity_poly.entity_id
_entity_poly.type
_entity_poly.pdbx_seq_one_letter_code
_entity_poly.pdbx_strand_id
1 'polypeptide(L)'
;MKKNILFVLASLAGAAVSQAAYILVDDFEGYNTGNSNSGNSNAFVLNGGPWSTSNGGGTSFVNIANNGDNYLRFGWNGGTRAANRAVPTIADGGVGTYFFQIQSTDTTPDVSFGLSDLATGARGSFGDFEVQVALVTSGSSASIGARNGDTFQTIQSVSASTWYDIWVVVNNATDTYDVYLGTGGDPNSLGTLIADDFSFRNASGGNVGDLVTFMTLENDNLDNSSFVDNIYFNSVAVPEPSAALLGGFGLLGLFRRRR
;
A
#
# COMPACT_ATOMS: atom_id res chain seq x y z
N MET A 1 57.85 -37.46 -19.14
CA MET A 1 57.40 -36.25 -18.40
C MET A 1 55.90 -36.11 -18.56
N LYS A 2 55.12 -36.43 -17.53
CA LYS A 2 53.64 -36.38 -17.57
C LYS A 2 53.18 -35.01 -17.04
N LYS A 3 52.44 -34.26 -17.85
CA LYS A 3 51.85 -32.97 -17.47
C LYS A 3 50.53 -33.23 -16.72
N ASN A 4 50.49 -32.90 -15.44
CA ASN A 4 49.26 -32.92 -14.65
C ASN A 4 48.47 -31.65 -14.97
N ILE A 5 47.32 -31.81 -15.62
CA ILE A 5 46.34 -30.75 -15.83
C ILE A 5 45.48 -30.67 -14.57
N LEU A 6 45.64 -29.58 -13.82
CA LEU A 6 44.83 -29.27 -12.66
C LEU A 6 43.55 -28.55 -13.13
N PHE A 7 42.42 -29.25 -13.10
CA PHE A 7 41.10 -28.64 -13.26
C PHE A 7 40.72 -27.94 -11.96
N VAL A 8 40.74 -26.60 -11.96
CA VAL A 8 40.14 -25.79 -10.89
C VAL A 8 38.67 -25.60 -11.24
N LEU A 9 37.78 -26.36 -10.59
CA LEU A 9 36.35 -26.06 -10.58
C LEU A 9 36.13 -24.83 -9.69
N ALA A 10 35.95 -23.67 -10.30
CA ALA A 10 35.39 -22.51 -9.63
C ALA A 10 33.87 -22.68 -9.58
N SER A 11 33.35 -23.15 -8.46
CA SER A 11 31.91 -23.12 -8.18
C SER A 11 31.48 -21.67 -7.94
N LEU A 12 30.80 -21.05 -8.91
CA LEU A 12 30.07 -19.80 -8.70
C LEU A 12 28.86 -20.12 -7.81
N ALA A 13 28.95 -19.78 -6.53
CA ALA A 13 27.78 -19.65 -5.68
C ALA A 13 27.09 -18.32 -6.07
N GLY A 14 26.08 -18.39 -6.94
CA GLY A 14 25.16 -17.29 -7.13
C GLY A 14 24.38 -17.11 -5.83
N ALA A 15 24.54 -15.97 -5.17
CA ALA A 15 23.67 -15.59 -4.06
C ALA A 15 22.27 -15.38 -4.64
N ALA A 16 21.40 -16.38 -4.49
CA ALA A 16 19.97 -16.15 -4.58
C ALA A 16 19.63 -15.19 -3.44
N VAL A 17 19.44 -13.91 -3.76
CA VAL A 17 18.85 -12.97 -2.82
C VAL A 17 17.43 -13.48 -2.62
N SER A 18 17.15 -14.10 -1.47
CA SER A 18 15.77 -14.48 -1.17
C SER A 18 14.98 -13.19 -1.05
N GLN A 19 14.08 -12.94 -1.99
CA GLN A 19 13.09 -11.89 -1.84
C GLN A 19 12.35 -12.19 -0.53
N ALA A 20 12.33 -11.25 0.40
CA ALA A 20 11.54 -11.43 1.61
C ALA A 20 10.08 -11.64 1.17
N ALA A 21 9.42 -12.64 1.75
CA ALA A 21 8.04 -12.94 1.41
C ALA A 21 7.11 -11.87 1.98
N TYR A 22 6.09 -11.50 1.21
CA TYR A 22 5.01 -10.69 1.75
C TYR A 22 4.32 -11.42 2.90
N ILE A 23 4.11 -10.72 4.00
CA ILE A 23 3.31 -11.18 5.12
C ILE A 23 1.91 -10.60 5.03
N LEU A 24 0.90 -11.44 5.23
CA LEU A 24 -0.49 -11.01 5.28
C LEU A 24 -0.69 -10.12 6.51
N VAL A 25 -1.20 -8.91 6.28
CA VAL A 25 -1.62 -7.96 7.32
C VAL A 25 -3.11 -8.15 7.59
N ASP A 26 -3.94 -8.10 6.55
CA ASP A 26 -5.39 -8.37 6.60
C ASP A 26 -5.92 -8.78 5.22
N ASP A 27 -6.83 -9.74 5.17
CA ASP A 27 -7.65 -10.11 4.01
C ASP A 27 -9.15 -10.04 4.34
N PHE A 28 -9.50 -9.53 5.53
CA PHE A 28 -10.87 -9.42 6.03
C PHE A 28 -11.68 -10.72 6.12
N GLU A 29 -11.11 -11.88 5.80
CA GLU A 29 -11.78 -13.18 5.83
C GLU A 29 -12.13 -13.63 7.26
N GLY A 30 -11.38 -13.14 8.24
CA GLY A 30 -11.60 -13.43 9.67
C GLY A 30 -12.78 -12.69 10.31
N TYR A 31 -13.50 -11.83 9.57
CA TYR A 31 -14.48 -10.91 10.14
C TYR A 31 -15.92 -11.30 9.79
N ASN A 32 -16.84 -10.97 10.70
CA ASN A 32 -18.27 -11.07 10.41
C ASN A 32 -18.69 -9.95 9.46
N THR A 33 -19.52 -10.29 8.48
CA THR A 33 -20.03 -9.35 7.50
C THR A 33 -21.24 -8.59 8.03
N GLY A 34 -21.48 -7.41 7.44
CA GLY A 34 -22.68 -6.63 7.65
C GLY A 34 -22.56 -5.56 8.74
N ASN A 35 -23.63 -4.77 8.83
CA ASN A 35 -23.75 -3.70 9.79
C ASN A 35 -24.20 -4.31 11.12
N SER A 36 -23.34 -4.37 12.14
CA SER A 36 -23.77 -4.60 13.53
C SER A 36 -24.50 -3.35 14.04
N ASN A 37 -25.63 -3.03 13.39
CA ASN A 37 -26.50 -1.92 13.69
C ASN A 37 -27.24 -2.24 14.99
N SER A 38 -26.57 -2.05 16.12
CA SER A 38 -27.20 -2.01 17.45
C SER A 38 -27.35 -0.57 17.92
N GLY A 39 -27.91 0.30 17.06
CA GLY A 39 -28.61 1.51 17.48
C GLY A 39 -27.84 2.54 18.33
N ASN A 40 -26.51 2.50 18.38
CA ASN A 40 -25.72 3.50 19.10
C ASN A 40 -24.51 3.97 18.29
N SER A 41 -24.47 5.27 18.06
CA SER A 41 -23.88 5.94 16.91
C SER A 41 -22.36 6.12 16.93
N ASN A 42 -21.61 5.45 17.81
CA ASN A 42 -20.24 5.86 18.11
C ASN A 42 -19.18 4.75 18.19
N ALA A 43 -19.51 3.51 17.84
CA ALA A 43 -18.50 2.45 17.77
C ALA A 43 -18.94 1.33 16.82
N PHE A 44 -18.84 1.56 15.51
CA PHE A 44 -18.79 0.46 14.55
C PHE A 44 -17.42 -0.19 14.63
N VAL A 45 -17.20 -0.93 15.71
CA VAL A 45 -16.02 -1.78 15.81
C VAL A 45 -16.24 -2.89 14.78
N LEU A 46 -15.28 -3.04 13.88
CA LEU A 46 -15.02 -4.30 13.19
C LEU A 46 -14.78 -5.34 14.31
N ASN A 47 -15.88 -5.94 14.80
CA ASN A 47 -16.05 -6.55 16.14
C ASN A 47 -14.75 -7.05 16.80
N GLY A 48 -14.20 -6.29 17.75
CA GLY A 48 -13.06 -6.70 18.57
C GLY A 48 -11.75 -6.98 17.81
N GLY A 49 -11.67 -6.61 16.53
CA GLY A 49 -10.49 -6.76 15.70
C GLY A 49 -9.46 -5.63 15.87
N PRO A 50 -8.32 -5.70 15.16
CA PRO A 50 -7.22 -4.74 15.26
C PRO A 50 -7.52 -3.35 14.69
N TRP A 51 -8.69 -3.15 14.07
CA TRP A 51 -9.08 -1.90 13.44
C TRP A 51 -9.80 -0.95 14.40
N SER A 52 -9.34 0.29 14.42
CA SER A 52 -10.05 1.44 14.99
C SER A 52 -10.83 2.14 13.89
N THR A 53 -12.08 2.51 14.17
CA THR A 53 -12.92 3.22 13.19
C THR A 53 -13.35 4.57 13.75
N SER A 54 -13.52 5.55 12.87
CA SER A 54 -14.11 6.84 13.21
C SER A 54 -15.16 7.21 12.16
N ASN A 55 -16.35 7.60 12.61
CA ASN A 55 -17.48 7.89 11.72
C ASN A 55 -18.05 9.29 12.04
N GLY A 56 -18.66 9.94 11.05
CA GLY A 56 -19.30 11.26 11.19
C GLY A 56 -20.58 11.29 12.06
N GLY A 57 -20.91 10.19 12.73
CA GLY A 57 -22.18 10.00 13.44
C GLY A 57 -23.32 9.55 12.52
N GLY A 58 -24.55 9.46 13.06
CA GLY A 58 -25.73 9.09 12.27
C GLY A 58 -25.67 7.67 11.70
N THR A 59 -25.98 7.52 10.41
CA THR A 59 -25.97 6.24 9.69
C THR A 59 -24.60 5.90 9.08
N SER A 60 -23.58 6.75 9.25
CA SER A 60 -22.23 6.52 8.68
C SER A 60 -21.67 5.21 9.21
N PHE A 61 -21.09 4.41 8.33
CA PHE A 61 -20.49 3.15 8.71
C PHE A 61 -19.13 2.92 8.05
N VAL A 62 -18.36 2.07 8.73
CA VAL A 62 -17.17 1.38 8.25
C VAL A 62 -17.40 -0.07 8.64
N ASN A 63 -17.52 -0.97 7.66
CA ASN A 63 -17.81 -2.37 7.94
C ASN A 63 -17.21 -3.30 6.88
N ILE A 64 -17.34 -4.61 7.13
CA ILE A 64 -17.00 -5.65 6.16
C ILE A 64 -18.23 -6.01 5.35
N ALA A 65 -18.11 -5.96 4.04
CA ALA A 65 -19.08 -6.54 3.11
C ALA A 65 -18.53 -7.84 2.51
N ASN A 66 -19.43 -8.60 1.90
CA ASN A 66 -19.09 -9.81 1.18
C ASN A 66 -19.84 -9.86 -0.14
N ASN A 67 -19.12 -10.15 -1.22
CA ASN A 67 -19.69 -10.50 -2.51
C ASN A 67 -18.87 -11.62 -3.17
N GLY A 68 -18.68 -12.72 -2.44
CA GLY A 68 -17.77 -13.81 -2.82
C GLY A 68 -16.38 -13.71 -2.19
N ASP A 69 -16.03 -12.54 -1.65
CA ASP A 69 -14.81 -12.22 -0.89
C ASP A 69 -15.16 -11.15 0.16
N ASN A 70 -14.48 -11.14 1.31
CA ASN A 70 -14.69 -10.10 2.32
C ASN A 70 -13.83 -8.87 2.02
N TYR A 71 -14.40 -7.68 2.16
CA TYR A 71 -13.65 -6.44 1.97
C TYR A 71 -14.14 -5.34 2.90
N LEU A 72 -13.23 -4.42 3.22
CA LEU A 72 -13.56 -3.19 3.93
C LEU A 72 -14.29 -2.24 2.98
N ARG A 73 -15.37 -1.64 3.49
CA ARG A 73 -16.10 -0.59 2.79
C ARG A 73 -16.60 0.49 3.73
N PHE A 74 -17.05 1.58 3.12
CA PHE A 74 -17.64 2.72 3.79
C PHE A 74 -19.05 2.98 3.30
N GLY A 75 -19.83 3.72 4.09
CA GLY A 75 -21.09 4.25 3.59
C GLY A 75 -21.72 5.35 4.43
N TRP A 76 -23.00 5.55 4.19
CA TRP A 76 -23.67 6.85 4.20
C TRP A 76 -23.74 7.55 5.54
N ASN A 77 -23.04 8.67 5.64
CA ASN A 77 -23.55 9.96 6.10
C ASN A 77 -22.36 10.94 6.02
N GLY A 78 -22.61 12.17 5.56
CA GLY A 78 -21.55 13.11 5.20
C GLY A 78 -20.54 13.36 6.33
N GLY A 79 -19.31 13.68 5.94
CA GLY A 79 -18.18 13.85 6.85
C GLY A 79 -17.15 12.72 6.73
N THR A 80 -16.00 12.92 7.35
CA THR A 80 -14.89 11.96 7.26
C THR A 80 -15.21 10.67 7.99
N ARG A 81 -15.04 9.54 7.30
CA ARG A 81 -14.99 8.20 7.91
C ARG A 81 -13.57 7.69 7.82
N ALA A 82 -13.15 6.91 8.80
CA ALA A 82 -11.82 6.35 8.82
C ALA A 82 -11.81 4.92 9.36
N ALA A 83 -10.92 4.09 8.82
CA ALA A 83 -10.51 2.83 9.42
C ALA A 83 -8.98 2.81 9.50
N ASN A 84 -8.44 2.58 10.69
CA ASN A 84 -7.01 2.60 10.94
C ASN A 84 -6.62 1.35 11.71
N ARG A 85 -5.47 0.76 11.41
CA ARG A 85 -4.94 -0.37 12.20
C ARG A 85 -3.43 -0.32 12.33
N ALA A 86 -2.93 -0.97 13.36
CA ALA A 86 -1.51 -1.12 13.56
C ALA A 86 -1.00 -2.13 12.54
N VAL A 87 0.17 -1.86 12.01
CA VAL A 87 0.80 -2.65 10.96
C VAL A 87 2.29 -2.86 11.26
N PRO A 88 2.94 -3.83 10.61
CA PRO A 88 4.38 -3.99 10.73
C PRO A 88 5.15 -2.68 10.48
N THR A 89 6.03 -2.32 11.39
CA THR A 89 6.70 -1.03 11.36
C THR A 89 7.65 -0.89 10.17
N ILE A 90 7.60 0.24 9.46
CA ILE A 90 8.73 0.74 8.68
C ILE A 90 9.45 1.74 9.58
N ALA A 91 10.58 1.33 10.14
CA ALA A 91 11.32 2.15 11.08
C ALA A 91 11.82 3.45 10.40
N ASP A 92 12.06 4.49 11.20
CA ASP A 92 12.84 5.66 10.75
C ASP A 92 14.18 5.19 10.14
N GLY A 93 14.51 5.72 8.96
CA GLY A 93 15.67 5.26 8.18
C GLY A 93 15.52 3.90 7.48
N GLY A 94 14.36 3.25 7.61
CA GLY A 94 14.05 1.96 7.03
C GLY A 94 13.46 2.03 5.62
N VAL A 95 13.29 0.85 5.02
CA VAL A 95 12.53 0.66 3.77
C VAL A 95 11.48 -0.42 3.97
N GLY A 96 10.39 -0.35 3.24
CA GLY A 96 9.36 -1.38 3.25
C GLY A 96 8.37 -1.18 2.12
N THR A 97 7.62 -2.23 1.81
CA THR A 97 6.57 -2.19 0.78
C THR A 97 5.26 -2.61 1.39
N TYR A 98 4.24 -1.79 1.21
CA TYR A 98 2.85 -2.19 1.43
C TYR A 98 2.19 -2.51 0.11
N PHE A 99 1.53 -3.66 0.06
CA PHE A 99 0.62 -4.02 -1.01
C PHE A 99 -0.80 -3.99 -0.47
N PHE A 100 -1.74 -3.51 -1.26
CA PHE A 100 -3.17 -3.63 -0.97
C PHE A 100 -3.99 -3.55 -2.26
N GLN A 101 -5.19 -4.12 -2.23
CA GLN A 101 -6.14 -4.03 -3.33
C GLN A 101 -7.20 -2.98 -3.06
N ILE A 102 -7.57 -2.25 -4.11
CA ILE A 102 -8.64 -1.27 -4.06
C ILE A 102 -9.57 -1.39 -5.26
N GLN A 103 -10.82 -1.02 -5.06
CA GLN A 103 -11.79 -0.88 -6.13
C GLN A 103 -12.62 0.38 -5.89
N SER A 104 -12.81 1.16 -6.95
CA SER A 104 -13.89 2.17 -7.00
C SER A 104 -15.14 1.51 -7.54
N THR A 105 -16.32 1.75 -6.96
CA THR A 105 -17.60 1.26 -7.52
C THR A 105 -18.23 2.25 -8.49
N ASP A 106 -17.82 3.50 -8.44
CA ASP A 106 -18.29 4.58 -9.31
C ASP A 106 -17.14 5.40 -9.91
N THR A 107 -17.51 6.49 -10.60
CA THR A 107 -16.57 7.39 -11.28
C THR A 107 -16.14 8.58 -10.44
N THR A 108 -16.69 8.75 -9.26
CA THR A 108 -16.47 9.92 -8.40
C THR A 108 -15.98 9.58 -6.99
N PRO A 109 -15.03 8.63 -6.80
CA PRO A 109 -14.56 8.30 -5.47
C PRO A 109 -13.82 9.48 -4.82
N ASP A 110 -13.84 9.53 -3.48
CA ASP A 110 -13.01 10.40 -2.66
C ASP A 110 -12.57 9.66 -1.39
N VAL A 111 -11.53 8.84 -1.55
CA VAL A 111 -10.97 8.02 -0.47
C VAL A 111 -9.45 7.98 -0.56
N SER A 112 -8.79 8.07 0.60
CA SER A 112 -7.35 8.01 0.77
C SER A 112 -6.93 6.79 1.56
N PHE A 113 -5.75 6.27 1.23
CA PHE A 113 -5.10 5.10 1.81
C PHE A 113 -3.63 5.43 2.04
N GLY A 114 -3.02 4.77 3.02
CA GLY A 114 -1.58 4.88 3.20
C GLY A 114 -1.15 4.71 4.63
N LEU A 115 -0.02 5.34 4.98
CA LEU A 115 0.70 5.07 6.21
C LEU A 115 0.81 6.32 7.07
N SER A 116 0.85 6.09 8.38
CA SER A 116 1.12 7.12 9.36
C SER A 116 2.11 6.71 10.45
N ASP A 117 2.83 7.71 10.98
CA ASP A 117 3.67 7.59 12.18
C ASP A 117 2.88 7.70 13.50
N LEU A 118 1.61 8.08 13.44
CA LEU A 118 0.74 8.15 14.60
C LEU A 118 0.28 6.76 15.02
N ALA A 119 0.29 6.51 16.32
CA ALA A 119 -0.28 5.28 16.87
C ALA A 119 -1.79 5.15 16.59
N THR A 120 -2.27 3.91 16.53
CA THR A 120 -3.69 3.62 16.34
C THR A 120 -4.60 4.21 17.42
N GLY A 121 -5.83 4.56 17.04
CA GLY A 121 -6.85 5.10 17.95
C GLY A 121 -7.02 6.63 17.87
N ALA A 122 -6.10 7.35 17.23
CA ALA A 122 -6.40 8.69 16.73
C ALA A 122 -7.48 8.59 15.66
N ARG A 123 -8.44 9.53 15.62
CA ARG A 123 -9.55 9.52 14.64
C ARG A 123 -9.05 9.56 13.18
N GLY A 124 -7.77 9.88 12.97
CA GLY A 124 -7.16 10.07 11.67
C GLY A 124 -7.68 11.34 11.01
N SER A 125 -6.80 12.27 10.71
CA SER A 125 -7.05 13.41 9.84
C SER A 125 -6.34 13.18 8.51
N PHE A 126 -6.80 13.83 7.45
CA PHE A 126 -6.04 13.85 6.20
C PHE A 126 -4.62 14.37 6.41
N GLY A 127 -4.42 15.28 7.35
CA GLY A 127 -3.09 15.80 7.69
C GLY A 127 -2.18 14.78 8.38
N ASP A 128 -2.69 13.62 8.81
CA ASP A 128 -1.91 12.63 9.56
C ASP A 128 -1.27 11.57 8.63
N PHE A 129 -1.48 11.65 7.32
CA PHE A 129 -0.78 10.76 6.39
C PHE A 129 0.65 11.25 6.17
N GLU A 130 1.60 10.34 6.24
CA GLU A 130 2.96 10.53 5.75
C GLU A 130 3.02 10.12 4.28
N VAL A 131 2.48 8.93 3.99
CA VAL A 131 2.30 8.41 2.63
C VAL A 131 0.81 8.37 2.32
N GLN A 132 0.39 9.02 1.23
CA GLN A 132 -1.02 9.10 0.85
C GLN A 132 -1.22 8.75 -0.62
N VAL A 133 -1.94 7.66 -0.87
CA VAL A 133 -2.49 7.27 -2.17
C VAL A 133 -4.02 7.43 -2.09
N ALA A 134 -4.70 7.70 -3.18
CA ALA A 134 -6.14 7.93 -3.16
C ALA A 134 -6.82 7.45 -4.43
N LEU A 135 -8.09 7.02 -4.29
CA LEU A 135 -9.04 6.99 -5.39
C LEU A 135 -9.77 8.33 -5.40
N VAL A 136 -9.66 9.02 -6.52
CA VAL A 136 -10.23 10.36 -6.71
C VAL A 136 -10.98 10.46 -8.03
N THR A 137 -11.81 11.50 -8.12
CA THR A 137 -12.45 11.91 -9.37
C THR A 137 -11.48 12.70 -10.24
N SER A 138 -11.36 12.33 -11.51
CA SER A 138 -10.70 13.14 -12.55
C SER A 138 -11.62 13.26 -13.77
N GLY A 139 -12.23 14.43 -13.92
CA GLY A 139 -13.28 14.62 -14.94
C GLY A 139 -14.50 13.74 -14.65
N SER A 140 -14.78 12.80 -15.56
CA SER A 140 -15.89 11.83 -15.44
C SER A 140 -15.41 10.40 -15.14
N SER A 141 -14.19 10.24 -14.63
CA SER A 141 -13.57 8.94 -14.39
C SER A 141 -12.94 8.86 -13.00
N ALA A 142 -12.92 7.65 -12.42
CA ALA A 142 -12.09 7.35 -11.27
C ALA A 142 -10.60 7.39 -11.68
N SER A 143 -9.74 7.78 -10.76
CA SER A 143 -8.30 7.87 -10.98
C SER A 143 -7.54 7.58 -9.69
N ILE A 144 -6.35 7.02 -9.83
CA ILE A 144 -5.36 6.98 -8.76
C ILE A 144 -4.71 8.35 -8.67
N GLY A 145 -4.65 8.90 -7.46
CA GLY A 145 -3.82 10.04 -7.12
C GLY A 145 -2.93 9.73 -5.92
N ALA A 146 -1.95 10.59 -5.67
CA ALA A 146 -1.09 10.52 -4.50
C ALA A 146 -0.61 11.91 -4.08
N ARG A 147 -0.14 12.04 -2.84
CA ARG A 147 0.52 13.25 -2.35
C ARG A 147 2.00 13.28 -2.71
N ASN A 148 2.48 14.42 -3.17
CA ASN A 148 3.90 14.72 -3.25
C ASN A 148 4.17 15.96 -2.39
N GLY A 149 4.60 15.74 -1.15
CA GLY A 149 4.59 16.75 -0.10
C GLY A 149 3.19 17.35 0.08
N ASP A 150 3.13 18.68 0.11
CA ASP A 150 1.88 19.45 0.25
C ASP A 150 1.05 19.55 -1.03
N THR A 151 1.40 18.83 -2.10
CA THR A 151 0.67 18.85 -3.37
C THR A 151 -0.01 17.52 -3.65
N PHE A 152 -1.30 17.54 -3.96
CA PHE A 152 -2.02 16.35 -4.43
C PHE A 152 -1.92 16.26 -5.94
N GLN A 153 -1.62 15.08 -6.47
CA GLN A 153 -1.50 14.82 -7.89
C GLN A 153 -2.41 13.68 -8.32
N THR A 154 -3.19 13.90 -9.38
CA THR A 154 -3.89 12.82 -10.09
C THR A 154 -2.92 12.21 -11.10
N ILE A 155 -2.80 10.89 -11.09
CA ILE A 155 -1.70 10.18 -11.75
C ILE A 155 -2.19 9.32 -12.90
N GLN A 156 -3.09 8.38 -12.62
CA GLN A 156 -3.48 7.34 -13.56
C GLN A 156 -4.98 7.09 -13.52
N SER A 157 -5.65 7.22 -14.66
CA SER A 157 -7.06 6.87 -14.78
C SER A 157 -7.27 5.37 -14.60
N VAL A 158 -8.35 5.02 -13.90
CA VAL A 158 -8.78 3.65 -13.64
C VAL A 158 -10.25 3.47 -13.97
N SER A 159 -10.68 2.23 -14.17
CA SER A 159 -12.07 1.90 -14.41
C SER A 159 -12.79 1.56 -13.10
N ALA A 160 -14.02 2.03 -12.95
CA ALA A 160 -14.90 1.58 -11.87
C ALA A 160 -15.18 0.07 -11.99
N SER A 161 -15.52 -0.56 -10.86
CA SER A 161 -15.78 -2.00 -10.74
C SER A 161 -14.61 -2.90 -11.15
N THR A 162 -13.38 -2.37 -11.10
CA THR A 162 -12.15 -3.12 -11.32
C THR A 162 -11.31 -3.09 -10.06
N TRP A 163 -10.86 -4.26 -9.61
CA TRP A 163 -9.85 -4.37 -8.56
C TRP A 163 -8.48 -4.04 -9.12
N TYR A 164 -7.78 -3.13 -8.45
CA TYR A 164 -6.43 -2.75 -8.74
C TYR A 164 -5.51 -3.10 -7.59
N ASP A 165 -4.32 -3.55 -7.95
CA ASP A 165 -3.23 -3.84 -7.05
C ASP A 165 -2.37 -2.60 -6.90
N ILE A 166 -2.16 -2.16 -5.66
CA ILE A 166 -1.32 -1.02 -5.33
C ILE A 166 -0.13 -1.50 -4.54
N TRP A 167 1.08 -1.15 -5.00
CA TRP A 167 2.28 -1.23 -4.18
C TRP A 167 2.74 0.16 -3.84
N VAL A 168 3.02 0.36 -2.55
CA VAL A 168 3.62 1.57 -2.02
C VAL A 168 5.00 1.17 -1.48
N VAL A 169 6.04 1.49 -2.24
CA VAL A 169 7.43 1.23 -1.85
C VAL A 169 7.94 2.45 -1.12
N VAL A 170 8.24 2.31 0.15
CA VAL A 170 8.56 3.41 1.05
C VAL A 170 10.05 3.40 1.37
N ASN A 171 10.66 4.58 1.28
CA ASN A 171 11.98 4.87 1.78
C ASN A 171 11.90 5.93 2.89
N ASN A 172 11.84 5.46 4.13
CA ASN A 172 11.75 6.30 5.32
C ASN A 172 13.11 6.92 5.71
N ALA A 173 14.19 6.65 4.98
CA ALA A 173 15.47 7.35 5.15
C ALA A 173 15.54 8.67 4.37
N THR A 174 14.74 8.78 3.31
CA THR A 174 14.67 9.97 2.45
C THR A 174 13.31 10.62 2.47
N ASP A 175 12.37 10.13 3.29
CA ASP A 175 10.96 10.55 3.32
C ASP A 175 10.33 10.54 1.93
N THR A 176 10.61 9.50 1.14
CA THR A 176 10.05 9.31 -0.20
C THR A 176 9.34 7.98 -0.37
N TYR A 177 8.45 7.93 -1.36
CA TYR A 177 7.80 6.69 -1.74
C TYR A 177 7.47 6.66 -3.24
N ASP A 178 7.40 5.43 -3.74
CA ASP A 178 6.97 5.10 -5.08
C ASP A 178 5.59 4.42 -5.03
N VAL A 179 4.83 4.59 -6.10
CA VAL A 179 3.54 3.92 -6.27
C VAL A 179 3.55 3.12 -7.55
N TYR A 180 3.25 1.82 -7.44
CA TYR A 180 3.05 0.93 -8.58
C TYR A 180 1.59 0.50 -8.67
N LEU A 181 1.09 0.35 -9.89
CA LEU A 181 -0.27 -0.05 -10.21
C LEU A 181 -0.28 -1.32 -11.05
N GLY A 182 -1.11 -2.27 -10.68
CA GLY A 182 -1.29 -3.52 -11.40
C GLY A 182 -2.70 -4.09 -11.22
N THR A 183 -2.84 -5.35 -11.64
CA THR A 183 -4.07 -6.15 -11.52
C THR A 183 -3.67 -7.62 -11.42
N GLY A 184 -4.49 -8.45 -10.77
CA GLY A 184 -4.28 -9.90 -10.71
C GLY A 184 -4.07 -10.45 -9.30
N GLY A 185 -3.85 -9.60 -8.31
CA GLY A 185 -3.88 -9.94 -6.90
C GLY A 185 -2.65 -10.68 -6.36
N ASP A 186 -1.56 -10.77 -7.11
CA ASP A 186 -0.31 -11.36 -6.62
C ASP A 186 0.63 -10.27 -6.08
N PRO A 187 0.82 -10.15 -4.75
CA PRO A 187 1.71 -9.14 -4.17
C PRO A 187 3.17 -9.29 -4.61
N ASN A 188 3.58 -10.46 -5.12
CA ASN A 188 4.95 -10.70 -5.58
C ASN A 188 5.19 -10.26 -7.03
N SER A 189 4.13 -9.92 -7.76
CA SER A 189 4.20 -9.49 -9.16
C SER A 189 4.04 -7.98 -9.27
N LEU A 190 5.09 -7.23 -8.94
CA LEU A 190 5.11 -5.77 -8.95
C LEU A 190 4.50 -5.17 -10.24
N GLY A 191 3.62 -4.19 -10.06
CA GLY A 191 2.95 -3.48 -11.16
C GLY A 191 3.82 -2.49 -11.93
N THR A 192 3.17 -1.61 -12.69
CA THR A 192 3.80 -0.51 -13.42
C THR A 192 4.03 0.67 -12.47
N LEU A 193 5.23 1.26 -12.46
CA LEU A 193 5.53 2.48 -11.73
C LEU A 193 4.66 3.64 -12.27
N ILE A 194 3.89 4.28 -11.39
CA ILE A 194 3.01 5.41 -11.73
C ILE A 194 3.38 6.69 -10.95
N ALA A 195 4.06 6.59 -9.81
CA ALA A 195 4.61 7.72 -9.06
C ALA A 195 6.03 7.35 -8.62
N ASP A 196 6.97 8.27 -8.83
CA ASP A 196 8.41 8.05 -8.62
C ASP A 196 8.95 9.15 -7.69
N ASP A 197 9.59 8.75 -6.59
CA ASP A 197 10.19 9.62 -5.58
C ASP A 197 9.24 10.71 -5.05
N PHE A 198 7.98 10.35 -4.78
CA PHE A 198 7.04 11.29 -4.15
C PHE A 198 7.45 11.55 -2.71
N SER A 199 7.51 12.82 -2.30
CA SER A 199 7.86 13.18 -0.93
C SER A 199 6.70 12.91 0.03
N PHE A 200 7.01 12.51 1.27
CA PHE A 200 6.02 12.38 2.32
C PHE A 200 5.31 13.72 2.54
N ARG A 201 4.02 13.65 2.86
CA ARG A 201 3.18 14.83 2.99
C ARG A 201 3.69 15.79 4.07
N ASN A 202 4.12 15.26 5.22
CA ASN A 202 4.53 16.05 6.38
C ASN A 202 6.06 16.13 6.56
N ALA A 203 6.86 15.95 5.50
CA ALA A 203 8.33 15.94 5.59
C ALA A 203 8.96 17.28 6.04
N SER A 204 8.18 18.34 6.23
CA SER A 204 8.68 19.67 6.60
C SER A 204 8.85 19.85 8.11
N GLY A 205 9.93 19.29 8.69
CA GLY A 205 10.30 19.65 10.08
C GLY A 205 11.27 18.76 10.84
N GLY A 206 11.64 17.59 10.32
CA GLY A 206 12.49 16.62 11.02
C GLY A 206 11.88 15.23 10.97
N ASN A 207 12.74 14.20 11.10
CA ASN A 207 12.43 12.77 10.92
C ASN A 207 10.97 12.44 11.22
N VAL A 208 10.30 11.98 10.17
CA VAL A 208 9.05 11.27 10.31
C VAL A 208 9.36 10.02 11.14
N GLY A 209 8.53 9.75 12.16
CA GLY A 209 8.79 8.63 13.04
C GLY A 209 8.72 7.29 12.31
N ASP A 210 8.76 6.23 13.10
CA ASP A 210 8.38 4.91 12.64
C ASP A 210 6.97 4.94 12.04
N LEU A 211 6.80 4.47 10.79
CA LEU A 211 5.47 4.30 10.20
C LEU A 211 4.83 3.04 10.77
N VAL A 212 3.76 3.21 11.55
CA VAL A 212 3.19 2.16 12.42
C VAL A 212 1.71 1.89 12.16
N THR A 213 1.04 2.74 11.39
CA THR A 213 -0.41 2.65 11.17
C THR A 213 -0.73 2.65 9.68
N PHE A 214 -1.60 1.74 9.24
CA PHE A 214 -2.27 1.83 7.95
C PHE A 214 -3.61 2.54 8.14
N MET A 215 -3.87 3.55 7.32
CA MET A 215 -5.03 4.42 7.41
C MET A 215 -5.83 4.39 6.12
N THR A 216 -7.15 4.39 6.26
CA THR A 216 -8.11 4.56 5.17
C THR A 216 -9.12 5.64 5.56
N LEU A 217 -9.20 6.72 4.79
CA LEU A 217 -10.04 7.89 5.08
C LEU A 217 -10.94 8.21 3.89
N GLU A 218 -12.25 8.19 4.08
CA GLU A 218 -13.25 8.53 3.05
C GLU A 218 -13.93 9.87 3.36
N ASN A 219 -14.04 10.72 2.34
CA ASN A 219 -14.74 12.00 2.39
C ASN A 219 -15.85 12.15 1.32
N ASP A 220 -16.16 11.07 0.60
CA ASP A 220 -17.24 11.07 -0.38
C ASP A 220 -18.65 11.00 0.26
N ASN A 221 -19.66 11.54 -0.39
CA ASN A 221 -21.06 11.41 0.02
C ASN A 221 -21.76 10.19 -0.60
N LEU A 222 -21.02 9.28 -1.23
CA LEU A 222 -21.58 8.08 -1.86
C LEU A 222 -21.48 6.85 -0.95
N ASP A 223 -22.48 5.99 -1.08
CA ASP A 223 -22.51 4.70 -0.42
C ASP A 223 -21.63 3.72 -1.19
N ASN A 224 -20.75 3.00 -0.49
CA ASN A 224 -19.92 1.94 -1.09
C ASN A 224 -19.05 2.47 -2.24
N SER A 225 -18.61 3.73 -2.20
CA SER A 225 -17.81 4.36 -3.29
C SER A 225 -16.52 3.59 -3.58
N SER A 226 -15.99 2.93 -2.55
CA SER A 226 -14.70 2.26 -2.59
C SER A 226 -14.61 1.07 -1.66
N PHE A 227 -13.79 0.11 -2.06
CA PHE A 227 -13.45 -1.09 -1.31
C PHE A 227 -11.94 -1.24 -1.14
N VAL A 228 -11.54 -1.84 -0.02
CA VAL A 228 -10.14 -2.20 0.27
C VAL A 228 -10.08 -3.66 0.70
N ASP A 229 -9.08 -4.35 0.22
CA ASP A 229 -8.84 -5.75 0.55
C ASP A 229 -7.35 -6.11 0.46
N ASN A 230 -6.99 -7.32 0.91
CA ASN A 230 -5.72 -7.99 0.65
C ASN A 230 -4.50 -7.11 0.95
N ILE A 231 -4.34 -6.74 2.21
CA ILE A 231 -3.23 -5.92 2.71
C ILE A 231 -2.07 -6.82 3.09
N TYR A 232 -0.91 -6.57 2.50
CA TYR A 232 0.33 -7.29 2.78
C TYR A 232 1.49 -6.34 3.02
N PHE A 233 2.47 -6.79 3.80
CA PHE A 233 3.69 -6.05 4.08
C PHE A 233 4.93 -6.83 3.66
N ASN A 234 5.94 -6.13 3.19
CA ASN A 234 7.27 -6.65 2.94
C ASN A 234 8.32 -5.73 3.55
N SER A 235 9.23 -6.28 4.35
CA SER A 235 10.30 -5.51 5.02
C SER A 235 11.48 -5.15 4.11
N VAL A 236 11.40 -5.47 2.82
CA VAL A 236 12.37 -5.01 1.83
C VAL A 236 11.67 -4.14 0.79
N ALA A 237 12.41 -3.18 0.25
CA ALA A 237 12.01 -2.56 -1.02
C ALA A 237 12.01 -3.65 -2.10
N VAL A 238 10.92 -3.77 -2.86
CA VAL A 238 10.90 -4.67 -4.01
C VAL A 238 11.92 -4.13 -5.03
N PRO A 239 12.96 -4.90 -5.42
CA PRO A 239 13.92 -4.42 -6.38
C PRO A 239 13.21 -4.16 -7.71
N GLU A 240 13.43 -2.98 -8.30
CA GLU A 240 12.94 -2.74 -9.65
C GLU A 240 13.41 -3.84 -10.61
N PRO A 241 12.60 -4.23 -11.61
CA PRO A 241 12.96 -5.28 -12.56
C PRO A 241 14.31 -5.05 -13.27
N SER A 242 14.76 -3.79 -13.35
CA SER A 242 16.02 -3.37 -13.96
C SER A 242 17.26 -3.68 -13.09
N ALA A 243 17.14 -3.65 -11.76
CA ALA A 243 18.25 -3.87 -10.83
C ALA A 243 18.75 -5.33 -10.86
N ALA A 244 17.84 -6.28 -11.05
CA ALA A 244 18.18 -7.69 -11.21
C ALA A 244 18.95 -7.96 -12.51
N LEU A 245 18.66 -7.21 -13.58
CA LEU A 245 19.29 -7.37 -14.89
C LEU A 245 20.73 -6.82 -14.90
N LEU A 246 20.99 -5.71 -14.19
CA LEU A 246 22.31 -5.06 -14.17
C LEU A 246 23.38 -5.91 -13.46
N GLY A 247 23.00 -6.64 -12.41
CA GLY A 247 23.89 -7.61 -11.74
C GLY A 247 24.33 -8.75 -12.67
N GLY A 248 23.49 -9.14 -13.63
CA GLY A 248 23.80 -10.18 -14.61
C GLY A 248 24.81 -9.73 -15.69
N PHE A 249 24.72 -8.49 -16.16
CA PHE A 249 25.59 -7.99 -17.22
C PHE A 249 26.97 -7.50 -16.74
N GLY A 250 27.07 -7.00 -15.50
CA GLY A 250 28.35 -6.59 -14.91
C GLY A 250 29.37 -7.73 -14.82
N LEU A 251 28.89 -8.95 -14.53
CA LEU A 251 29.72 -10.15 -14.47
C LEU A 251 30.17 -10.66 -15.85
N LEU A 252 29.34 -10.50 -16.89
CA LEU A 252 29.70 -10.90 -18.27
C LEU A 252 30.75 -9.98 -18.90
N GLY A 253 30.82 -8.70 -18.49
CA GLY A 253 31.83 -7.75 -18.95
C GLY A 253 33.25 -8.06 -18.46
N LEU A 254 33.39 -8.68 -17.29
CA LEU A 254 34.68 -9.03 -16.69
C LEU A 254 35.38 -10.23 -17.37
N PHE A 255 34.64 -11.06 -18.10
CA PHE A 255 35.22 -12.22 -18.81
C PHE A 255 35.70 -11.93 -20.23
N ARG A 256 35.55 -10.69 -20.75
CA ARG A 256 35.87 -10.40 -22.16
C ARG A 256 37.22 -9.74 -22.41
N ARG A 257 38.06 -9.51 -21.40
CA ARG A 257 39.37 -8.86 -21.56
C ARG A 257 40.54 -9.78 -21.23
N ARG A 258 40.82 -10.72 -22.12
CA ARG A 258 42.15 -11.35 -22.31
C ARG A 258 42.21 -12.02 -23.69
N ARG A 259 42.69 -11.27 -24.67
CA ARG A 259 43.43 -11.75 -25.83
C ARG A 259 44.63 -10.85 -26.00
#